data_AF-A0A699SWI5-F1
#
_entry.id   AF-A0A699SWI5-F1
#
_cell.length_a   1.000
_cell.length_b   1.000
_cell.length_c   1.000
_cell.angle_alpha   90.00
_cell.angle_beta   90.00
_cell.angle_gamma   90.00
#
_symmetry.space_group_name_H-M   'P 1'
#
loop_
_entity.id
_entity.type
_entity.pdbx_description
1 polymer ?
#
loop_
_entity_poly.entity_id
_entity_poly.type
_entity_poly.pdbx_seq_one_letter_code
_entity_poly.pdbx_strand_id
1 'polypeptide(L)'
;VKIAFLNGKLEEEVYVNQPLGFIMPGNENKVCKLIKSLYGLKQTPKQWHQKFNEVVLSNGYLLNQTDKCVYGKFDASGKGVIYDMLIFGTDQVQVDLTKKFCHQGSL
;
A
#
# COMPACT_ATOMS: atom_id res chain seq x y z
N VAL A 1 -4.50 -12.93 4.57
CA VAL A 1 -3.64 -11.88 3.98
C VAL A 1 -2.25 -11.96 4.60
N LYS A 2 -1.28 -12.54 3.89
CA LYS A 2 0.15 -12.54 4.26
C LYS A 2 0.92 -12.45 2.94
N ILE A 3 2.05 -11.75 2.91
CA ILE A 3 3.09 -11.75 1.85
C ILE A 3 3.14 -10.52 0.89
N ALA A 4 2.14 -9.65 0.79
CA ALA A 4 2.22 -8.50 -0.14
C ALA A 4 3.47 -7.61 0.06
N PHE A 5 3.89 -7.43 1.33
CA PHE A 5 5.09 -6.65 1.68
C PHE A 5 6.43 -7.34 1.44
N LEU A 6 6.47 -8.66 1.25
CA LEU A 6 7.72 -9.43 1.07
C LEU A 6 8.07 -9.62 -0.41
N ASN A 7 7.17 -9.25 -1.33
CA ASN A 7 7.35 -9.40 -2.77
C ASN A 7 7.37 -8.08 -3.54
N GLY A 8 7.31 -6.94 -2.85
CA GLY A 8 7.48 -5.63 -3.50
C GLY A 8 8.91 -5.47 -4.04
N LYS A 9 9.03 -5.06 -5.30
CA LYS A 9 10.31 -4.66 -5.89
C LYS A 9 10.86 -3.42 -5.16
N LEU A 10 12.15 -3.41 -4.90
CA LEU A 10 12.86 -2.24 -4.36
C LEU A 10 13.22 -1.31 -5.53
N GLU A 11 12.86 -0.04 -5.44
CA GLU A 11 13.28 0.98 -6.42
C GLU A 11 14.69 1.50 -6.12
N GLU A 12 15.11 1.42 -4.85
CA GLU A 12 16.41 1.88 -4.37
C GLU A 12 17.25 0.69 -3.89
N GLU A 13 18.57 0.81 -4.02
CA GLU A 13 19.49 -0.20 -3.49
C GLU A 13 19.60 -0.09 -1.98
N VAL A 14 19.00 -1.04 -1.27
CA VAL A 14 19.08 -1.11 0.19
C VAL A 14 20.11 -2.14 0.61
N TYR A 15 21.03 -1.72 1.48
CA TYR A 15 22.00 -2.58 2.13
C TYR A 15 21.68 -2.69 3.63
N VAL A 16 21.77 -3.90 4.17
CA VAL A 16 21.56 -4.17 5.59
C VAL A 16 22.76 -4.88 6.19
N ASN A 17 22.99 -4.66 7.48
CA ASN A 17 23.99 -5.41 8.21
C ASN A 17 23.68 -6.90 8.17
N GLN A 18 24.74 -7.72 8.16
CA GLN A 18 24.61 -9.16 8.17
C GLN A 18 23.87 -9.61 9.44
N PRO A 19 22.89 -10.53 9.33
CA PRO A 19 22.22 -11.07 10.50
C PRO A 19 23.18 -11.90 11.36
N LEU A 20 22.92 -11.92 12.67
CA LEU A 20 23.66 -12.76 13.62
C LEU A 20 23.58 -14.22 13.18
N GLY A 21 24.73 -14.88 13.05
CA GLY A 21 24.84 -16.27 12.57
C GLY A 21 25.12 -16.43 11.07
N PHE A 22 25.12 -15.35 10.28
CA PHE A 22 25.51 -15.37 8.87
C PHE A 22 26.93 -14.80 8.62
N ILE A 23 27.51 -14.15 9.62
CA ILE A 23 28.82 -13.51 9.52
C ILE A 23 29.91 -14.60 9.46
N MET A 24 30.60 -14.69 8.32
CA MET A 24 31.75 -15.59 8.16
C MET A 24 33.06 -14.89 8.57
N PRO A 25 34.04 -15.63 9.14
CA PRO A 25 35.36 -15.09 9.44
C PRO A 25 36.02 -14.47 8.20
N GLY A 26 36.50 -13.22 8.30
CA GLY A 26 37.07 -12.44 7.20
C GLY A 26 36.05 -11.69 6.33
N ASN A 27 34.75 -11.84 6.60
CA ASN A 27 33.67 -11.15 5.91
C ASN A 27 32.85 -10.23 6.84
N GLU A 28 33.38 -9.90 8.02
CA GLU A 28 32.68 -9.12 9.06
C GLU A 28 32.24 -7.74 8.56
N ASN A 29 33.01 -7.15 7.65
CA ASN A 29 32.75 -5.82 7.08
C ASN A 29 31.79 -5.84 5.88
N LYS A 30 31.26 -7.00 5.48
CA LYS A 30 30.31 -7.09 4.37
C LYS A 30 28.90 -6.72 4.80
N VAL A 31 28.10 -6.30 3.83
CA VAL A 31 26.68 -5.98 3.98
C VAL A 31 25.86 -6.82 3.01
N CYS A 32 24.61 -7.12 3.37
CA CYS A 32 23.69 -7.83 2.51
C CYS A 32 22.90 -6.83 1.66
N LYS A 33 22.86 -7.04 0.34
CA LYS A 33 21.97 -6.29 -0.55
C LYS A 33 20.58 -6.93 -0.54
N LEU A 34 19.55 -6.12 -0.30
CA LEU A 34 18.17 -6.57 -0.37
C LEU A 34 17.71 -6.63 -1.82
N ILE A 35 17.15 -7.78 -2.21
CA ILE A 35 16.57 -8.00 -3.55
C ILE A 35 15.05 -7.75 -3.54
N LYS A 36 14.42 -7.92 -2.38
CA LYS A 36 12.99 -7.72 -2.15
C LYS A 36 12.76 -6.91 -0.89
N SER A 37 11.61 -6.23 -0.83
CA SER A 37 11.18 -5.54 0.39
C SER A 37 11.05 -6.50 1.57
N LEU A 38 11.59 -6.08 2.72
CA LEU A 38 11.40 -6.71 4.02
C LEU A 38 10.34 -5.94 4.81
N TYR A 39 9.72 -6.63 5.76
CA TYR A 39 8.75 -6.01 6.66
C TYR A 39 9.41 -4.86 7.45
N GLY A 40 8.72 -3.72 7.56
CA GLY A 40 9.19 -2.57 8.33
C GLY A 40 10.12 -1.61 7.60
N LEU A 41 10.47 -1.87 6.32
CA LEU A 41 11.12 -0.85 5.49
C LEU A 41 10.20 0.35 5.31
N LYS A 42 10.68 1.57 5.63
CA LYS A 42 9.91 2.82 5.43
C LYS A 42 9.42 3.01 4.00
N GLN A 43 10.10 2.43 3.01
CA GLN A 43 9.72 2.51 1.60
C GLN A 43 8.48 1.69 1.28
N THR A 44 8.27 0.56 1.98
CA THR A 44 7.21 -0.38 1.62
C THR A 44 5.80 0.19 1.87
N PRO A 45 5.51 0.88 2.99
CA PRO A 45 4.25 1.58 3.17
C PRO A 45 4.06 2.73 2.17
N LYS A 46 5.13 3.45 1.84
CA LYS A 46 5.08 4.60 0.92
C LYS A 46 4.75 4.16 -0.51
N GLN A 47 5.42 3.12 -1.00
CA GLN A 47 5.18 2.58 -2.35
C GLN A 47 3.80 1.96 -2.47
N TRP A 48 3.36 1.23 -1.43
CA TRP A 48 2.00 0.71 -1.40
C TRP A 48 0.98 1.85 -1.43
N HIS A 49 1.19 2.91 -0.64
CA HIS A 49 0.31 4.07 -0.63
C HIS A 49 0.29 4.81 -1.97
N GLN A 50 1.43 4.96 -2.65
CA GLN A 50 1.48 5.59 -3.98
C GLN A 50 0.69 4.78 -5.01
N LYS A 51 0.95 3.48 -5.09
CA LYS A 51 0.25 2.59 -6.02
C LYS A 51 -1.25 2.51 -5.71
N PHE A 52 -1.60 2.51 -4.43
CA PHE A 52 -2.98 2.57 -3.97
C PHE A 52 -3.65 3.88 -4.40
N ASN A 53 -2.99 5.03 -4.19
CA ASN A 53 -3.50 6.34 -4.57
C ASN A 53 -3.80 6.40 -6.08
N GLU A 54 -2.89 5.90 -6.93
CA GLU A 54 -3.10 5.85 -8.39
C GLU A 54 -4.32 4.99 -8.78
N VAL A 55 -4.47 3.81 -8.19
CA VAL A 55 -5.61 2.90 -8.44
C VAL A 55 -6.93 3.52 -7.98
N VAL A 56 -6.94 4.20 -6.84
CA VAL A 56 -8.17 4.81 -6.30
C VAL A 56 -8.58 6.04 -7.10
N LEU A 57 -7.62 6.92 -7.44
CA LEU A 57 -7.88 8.11 -8.26
C LEU A 57 -8.34 7.74 -9.68
N SER A 58 -7.72 6.74 -10.31
CA SER A 58 -8.15 6.28 -11.65
C SER A 58 -9.57 5.71 -11.67
N ASN A 59 -10.08 5.22 -10.53
CA ASN A 59 -11.45 4.76 -10.38
C ASN A 59 -12.47 5.88 -10.08
N GLY A 60 -12.05 7.15 -10.18
CA GLY A 60 -12.90 8.33 -10.03
C GLY A 60 -13.19 8.72 -8.59
N TYR A 61 -12.38 8.26 -7.63
CA TYR A 61 -12.37 8.80 -6.27
C TYR A 61 -11.57 10.10 -6.24
N LEU A 62 -11.96 11.00 -5.35
CA LEU A 62 -11.27 12.26 -5.11
C LEU A 62 -10.58 12.22 -3.76
N LEU A 63 -9.32 12.62 -3.74
CA LEU A 63 -8.57 12.78 -2.50
C LEU A 63 -9.10 13.98 -1.71
N ASN A 64 -9.34 13.80 -0.42
CA ASN A 64 -9.69 14.90 0.47
C ASN A 64 -8.49 15.84 0.65
N GLN A 65 -8.71 17.15 0.51
CA GLN A 65 -7.66 18.16 0.64
C GLN A 65 -7.18 18.34 2.09
N THR A 66 -8.05 18.04 3.07
CA THR A 66 -7.74 18.20 4.50
C THR A 66 -7.04 16.97 5.05
N ASP A 67 -7.48 15.78 4.62
CA ASP A 67 -6.92 14.50 5.07
C ASP A 67 -6.50 13.63 3.87
N LYS A 68 -5.18 13.46 3.70
CA LYS A 68 -4.59 12.72 2.57
C LYS A 68 -4.78 11.21 2.67
N CYS A 69 -5.43 10.72 3.73
CA CYS A 69 -5.80 9.32 3.89
C CYS A 69 -7.27 9.06 3.54
N VAL A 70 -8.06 10.11 3.23
CA VAL A 70 -9.49 10.01 2.98
C VAL A 70 -9.81 10.22 1.50
N TYR A 71 -10.51 9.27 0.90
CA TYR A 71 -10.99 9.33 -0.49
C TYR A 71 -12.50 9.37 -0.54
N GLY A 72 -13.08 10.24 -1.37
CA GLY A 72 -14.53 10.36 -1.52
C GLY A 72 -14.95 10.17 -2.97
N LYS A 73 -16.03 9.41 -3.18
CA LYS A 73 -16.72 9.34 -4.47
C LYS A 73 -18.20 9.59 -4.25
N PHE A 74 -18.70 10.69 -4.78
CA PHE A 74 -20.10 11.11 -4.64
C PHE A 74 -20.77 11.19 -6.00
N ASP A 75 -22.03 10.76 -6.05
CA ASP A 75 -22.90 10.95 -7.21
C ASP A 75 -23.53 12.34 -7.21
N ALA A 76 -24.25 12.66 -8.29
CA ALA A 76 -24.94 13.94 -8.45
C ALA A 76 -26.04 14.19 -7.40
N SER A 77 -26.50 13.15 -6.70
CA SER A 77 -27.48 13.25 -5.61
C SER A 77 -26.82 13.45 -4.23
N GLY A 78 -25.49 13.54 -4.17
CA GLY A 78 -24.73 13.67 -2.93
C GLY A 78 -24.55 12.36 -2.17
N LYS A 79 -24.99 11.23 -2.72
CA LYS A 79 -24.74 9.91 -2.14
C LYS A 79 -23.34 9.47 -2.55
N GLY A 80 -22.58 8.95 -1.60
CA GLY A 80 -21.20 8.61 -1.89
C GLY A 80 -20.59 7.65 -0.91
N VAL A 81 -19.39 7.22 -1.26
CA VAL A 81 -18.55 6.35 -0.45
C VAL A 81 -17.30 7.11 -0.05
N ILE A 82 -17.02 7.12 1.24
CA ILE A 82 -15.80 7.64 1.84
C ILE A 82 -14.94 6.46 2.28
N TYR A 83 -13.67 6.50 1.90
CA TYR A 83 -12.67 5.47 2.13
C TYR A 83 -11.54 6.04 3.00
N ASP A 84 -11.45 5.53 4.22
CA ASP A 84 -10.19 5.35 4.94
C ASP A 84 -10.02 3.82 5.09
N MET A 85 -9.22 3.30 6.02
CA MET A 85 -9.15 1.86 6.36
C MET A 85 -10.54 1.20 6.60
N LEU A 86 -11.62 2.00 6.67
CA LEU A 86 -13.04 1.64 6.71
C LEU A 86 -13.82 2.25 5.52
N ILE A 87 -14.77 1.47 4.99
CA ILE A 87 -15.71 1.90 3.93
C ILE A 87 -16.97 2.46 4.59
N PHE A 88 -17.28 3.72 4.34
CA PHE A 88 -18.55 4.33 4.74
C PHE A 88 -19.31 4.76 3.50
N GLY A 89 -20.61 4.47 3.43
CA GLY A 89 -21.41 4.93 2.31
C GLY A 89 -22.85 5.16 2.71
N THR A 90 -23.47 6.14 2.04
CA THR A 90 -24.89 6.47 2.22
C THR A 90 -25.82 5.48 1.53
N ASP A 91 -25.27 4.64 0.64
CA ASP A 91 -26.00 3.70 -0.19
C ASP A 91 -25.33 2.32 -0.18
N GLN A 92 -26.09 1.29 0.16
CA GLN A 92 -25.59 -0.07 0.31
C GLN A 92 -25.05 -0.63 -1.02
N VAL A 93 -25.65 -0.25 -2.16
CA VAL A 93 -25.22 -0.70 -3.48
C VAL A 93 -23.84 -0.12 -3.81
N GLN A 94 -23.63 1.16 -3.53
CA GLN A 94 -22.32 1.80 -3.71
C GLN A 94 -21.24 1.18 -2.81
N VAL A 95 -21.58 0.86 -1.57
CA VAL A 95 -20.67 0.15 -0.65
C VAL A 95 -20.30 -1.23 -1.20
N ASP A 96 -21.27 -2.00 -1.67
CA ASP A 96 -21.03 -3.37 -2.16
C ASP A 96 -20.25 -3.38 -3.50
N LEU A 97 -20.49 -2.41 -4.38
CA LEU A 97 -19.68 -2.21 -5.58
C LEU A 97 -18.23 -1.88 -5.22
N THR A 98 -18.02 -1.03 -4.22
CA THR A 98 -16.66 -0.66 -3.79
C THR A 98 -15.95 -1.83 -3.12
N LYS A 99 -16.67 -2.64 -2.33
CA LYS A 99 -16.12 -3.90 -1.79
C LYS A 99 -15.68 -4.85 -2.90
N LYS A 100 -16.51 -5.04 -3.94
CA LYS A 100 -16.15 -5.88 -5.11
C LYS A 100 -14.88 -5.37 -5.80
N PHE A 101 -14.75 -4.06 -5.96
CA PHE A 101 -13.54 -3.44 -6.51
C PHE A 101 -12.30 -3.75 -5.67
N CYS A 102 -12.36 -3.62 -4.35
CA CYS A 102 -11.23 -3.94 -3.48
C CYS A 102 -10.86 -5.43 -3.49
N HIS A 103 -11.83 -6.33 -3.66
CA HIS A 103 -11.54 -7.75 -3.83
C HIS A 103 -10.90 -8.07 -5.19
N GLN A 104 -11.32 -7.41 -6.27
CA GLN A 104 -10.73 -7.58 -7.61
C GLN A 104 -9.37 -6.88 -7.76
N GLY A 105 -9.17 -5.75 -7.08
CA GLY A 105 -7.93 -4.98 -7.05
C GLY A 105 -6.88 -5.51 -6.07
N SER A 106 -6.99 -6.78 -5.63
CA SER A 106 -5.92 -7.41 -4.86
C SER A 106 -4.66 -7.50 -5.70
N LEU A 107 -3.77 -6.54 -5.48
CA LEU A 107 -2.34 -6.63 -5.73
C LEU A 107 -1.71 -7.71 -4.86
#